data_AF-A0A673I7V7-F1
#
_entry.id   AF-A0A673I7V7-F1
#
_cell.length_a   1.000
_cell.length_b   1.000
_cell.length_c   1.000
_cell.angle_alpha   90.00
_cell.angle_beta   90.00
_cell.angle_gamma   90.00
#
_symmetry.space_group_name_H-M   'P 1'
#
loop_
_entity.id
_entity.type
_entity.pdbx_description
1 polymer ?
#
loop_
_entity_poly.entity_id
_entity_poly.type
_entity_poly.pdbx_seq_one_letter_code
_entity_poly.pdbx_strand_id
1 'polypeptide(L)' 'MPGICCAVGCNNSRQRNPELQFYSIPKELDQRNKWLASIRRDHWQPTSNSRLCSQHFVSGKHNYNSLFQKNA' A
#
# COMPACT_ATOMS: atom_id res chain seq x y z
N MET A 1 -4.46 1.43 16.69
CA MET A 1 -4.21 2.27 15.49
C MET A 1 -4.76 1.55 14.28
N PRO A 2 -5.69 2.12 13.50
CA PRO A 2 -6.31 1.43 12.37
C PRO A 2 -5.30 1.26 11.23
N GLY A 3 -4.81 0.03 11.02
CA GLY A 3 -4.00 -0.33 9.86
C GLY A 3 -4.90 -0.65 8.68
N ILE A 4 -5.44 0.36 8.01
CA ILE A 4 -6.29 0.20 6.82
C ILE A 4 -5.44 0.40 5.57
N CYS A 5 -5.69 -0.42 4.56
CA CYS A 5 -5.03 -0.29 3.27
C CYS A 5 -5.52 0.97 2.53
N CYS A 6 -4.59 1.75 1.98
CA CYS A 6 -4.92 2.95 1.21
C CYS A 6 -5.04 2.70 -0.30
N ALA A 7 -4.86 1.46 -0.77
CA ALA A 7 -5.05 1.11 -2.18
C ALA A 7 -6.51 1.30 -2.61
N VAL A 8 -6.70 1.74 -3.86
CA VAL A 8 -8.04 1.90 -4.44
C VAL A 8 -8.72 0.54 -4.51
N GLY A 9 -9.99 0.47 -4.06
CA GLY A 9 -10.76 -0.78 -4.03
C GLY A 9 -10.38 -1.75 -2.90
N CYS A 10 -9.31 -1.48 -2.15
CA CYS A 10 -8.89 -2.36 -1.07
C CYS A 10 -9.49 -1.93 0.27
N ASN A 11 -10.42 -2.73 0.80
CA ASN A 11 -11.00 -2.51 2.12
C ASN A 11 -10.29 -3.32 3.23
N ASN A 12 -9.09 -3.83 2.94
CA ASN A 12 -8.32 -4.62 3.89
C ASN A 12 -7.91 -3.77 5.09
N SER A 13 -8.10 -4.34 6.28
CA SER A 13 -7.68 -3.74 7.54
C SER A 13 -7.00 -4.78 8.40
N ARG A 14 -6.07 -4.35 9.26
CA ARG A 14 -5.40 -5.24 10.23
C ARG A 14 -6.37 -5.94 11.18
N GLN A 15 -7.58 -5.38 11.34
CA GLN A 15 -8.67 -6.00 12.10
C GLN A 15 -9.40 -7.09 11.31
N ARG A 16 -9.65 -6.88 10.01
CA ARG A 16 -10.31 -7.89 9.15
C ARG A 16 -9.36 -8.99 8.70
N ASN A 17 -8.12 -8.64 8.40
CA ASN A 17 -7.11 -9.50 7.82
C ASN A 17 -5.80 -9.36 8.61
N PRO A 18 -5.70 -9.99 9.79
CA PRO A 18 -4.50 -9.94 10.63
C PRO A 18 -3.29 -10.65 9.99
N GLU A 19 -3.54 -11.52 9.02
CA GLU A 19 -2.54 -12.30 8.28
C GLU A 19 -1.77 -11.44 7.27
N LEU A 20 -2.39 -10.34 6.83
CA LEU A 20 -1.77 -9.39 5.90
C LEU A 20 -0.80 -8.47 6.63
N GLN A 21 0.37 -8.28 6.05
CA GLN A 21 1.33 -7.31 6.54
C GLN A 21 1.00 -5.92 6.00
N PHE A 22 1.03 -4.90 6.85
CA PHE A 22 0.73 -3.52 6.46
C PHE A 22 2.01 -2.70 6.45
N TYR A 23 2.46 -2.32 5.26
CA TYR A 23 3.68 -1.55 5.05
C TYR A 23 3.40 -0.05 5.04
N SER A 24 4.26 0.70 5.72
CA SER A 24 4.29 2.16 5.64
C SER A 24 4.77 2.61 4.29
N ILE A 25 4.18 3.71 3.80
CA ILE A 25 4.66 4.36 2.59
C ILE A 25 6.09 4.86 2.85
N PRO A 26 7.04 4.57 1.95
CA PRO A 26 8.43 4.96 2.13
C PRO A 26 8.56 6.49 2.18
N LYS A 27 9.54 6.95 2.96
CA LYS A 27 9.89 8.38 3.05
C LYS A 27 10.69 8.85 1.84
N GLU A 28 11.48 7.95 1.24
CA GLU A 28 12.27 8.21 0.04
C GLU A 28 11.39 8.62 -1.14
N LEU A 29 11.69 9.75 -1.75
CA LEU A 29 10.88 10.35 -2.81
C LEU A 29 10.72 9.44 -4.02
N ASP A 30 11.80 8.80 -4.47
CA ASP A 30 11.78 7.92 -5.64
C ASP A 30 10.84 6.72 -5.43
N GLN A 31 10.96 6.07 -4.27
CA GLN A 31 10.13 4.92 -3.93
C GLN A 31 8.68 5.34 -3.65
N ARG A 32 8.49 6.47 -2.97
CA ARG A 32 7.16 7.05 -2.74
C ARG A 32 6.47 7.37 -4.06
N ASN A 33 7.17 7.92 -5.04
CA ASN A 33 6.61 8.22 -6.36
C ASN A 33 6.21 6.95 -7.11
N LYS A 34 7.03 5.90 -7.08
CA LYS A 34 6.66 4.57 -7.62
C LYS A 34 5.39 4.02 -6.96
N TRP A 35 5.28 4.21 -5.65
CA TRP A 35 4.11 3.79 -4.87
C TRP A 35 2.85 4.56 -5.23
N LEU A 36 2.95 5.89 -5.30
CA LEU A 36 1.84 6.75 -5.68
C LEU A 36 1.39 6.50 -7.12
N ALA A 37 2.34 6.34 -8.04
CA ALA A 37 2.06 5.98 -9.43
C ALA A 37 1.32 4.63 -9.56
N SER A 38 1.56 3.70 -8.63
CA SER A 38 0.88 2.39 -8.61
C SER A 38 -0.49 2.44 -7.95
N ILE A 39 -0.68 3.27 -6.92
CA ILE A 39 -1.99 3.48 -6.27
C ILE A 39 -2.96 4.19 -7.23
N ARG A 40 -2.45 5.03 -8.14
CA ARG A 40 -3.25 5.83 -9.11
C ARG A 40 -4.45 6.51 -8.45
N ARG A 41 -4.24 7.10 -7.26
CA ARG A 41 -5.19 8.04 -6.70
C ARG A 41 -4.81 9.45 -7.13
N ASP A 42 -5.62 10.02 -8.01
CA ASP A 42 -5.59 11.45 -8.28
C ASP A 42 -5.97 12.24 -7.02
N HIS A 43 -5.28 13.37 -6.80
CA HIS A 43 -5.49 14.30 -5.68
C HIS A 43 -5.35 13.73 -4.25
N TRP A 44 -4.65 12.61 -4.07
CA TRP A 44 -4.44 12.02 -2.75
C TRP A 44 -3.01 12.18 -2.25
N GLN A 45 -2.87 12.63 -1.00
CA GLN A 45 -1.57 12.69 -0.33
C GLN A 45 -1.46 11.57 0.71
N PRO A 46 -0.39 10.77 0.67
CA PRO A 46 -0.16 9.76 1.68
C PRO A 46 0.14 10.44 3.02
N THR A 47 -0.69 10.15 4.01
CA THR A 47 -0.48 10.57 5.40
C THR A 47 0.36 9.55 6.17
N SER A 48 0.84 9.91 7.35
CA SER A 48 1.58 9.01 8.25
C SER A 48 0.81 7.75 8.64
N ASN A 49 -0.52 7.75 8.47
CA ASN A 49 -1.41 6.61 8.72
C ASN A 49 -1.71 5.78 7.48
N SER A 50 -1.22 6.20 6.31
CA SER A 50 -1.45 5.49 5.05
C SER A 50 -0.55 4.26 4.97
N ARG A 51 -1.16 3.10 4.75
CA ARG A 51 -0.49 1.80 4.69
C ARG A 51 -0.93 1.03 3.46
N LEU A 52 -0.04 0.23 2.87
CA LEU A 52 -0.40 -0.76 1.85
C LEU A 52 -0.31 -2.17 2.44
N CYS A 53 -1.30 -3.02 2.16
CA CYS A 53 -1.24 -4.42 2.60
C CYS A 53 -0.34 -5.25 1.67
N SER A 54 0.21 -6.33 2.20
CA SER A 54 1.12 -7.26 1.51
C SER A 54 0.52 -7.85 0.23
N GLN A 55 -0.80 -7.93 0.12
CA GLN A 55 -1.52 -8.43 -1.06
C GLN A 55 -1.21 -7.62 -2.34
N HIS A 56 -0.82 -6.36 -2.22
CA HIS A 56 -0.46 -5.51 -3.37
C HIS A 56 1.02 -5.66 -3.79
N PHE A 57 1.77 -6.53 -3.11
CA PHE A 57 3.16 -6.84 -3.45
C PHE A 57 3.20 -8.23 -4.09
N VAL A 58 3.92 -8.38 -5.20
CA VAL A 58 3.98 -9.62 -6.01
C VAL A 58 4.34 -10.86 -5.20
N SER A 59 5.09 -10.71 -4.12
CA SER A 59 5.51 -11.83 -3.25
C SER A 59 5.05 -11.68 -1.80
N GLY A 60 4.10 -10.80 -1.49
CA GLY A 60 3.74 -10.49 -0.10
C GLY A 60 4.87 -9.86 0.71
N LYS A 61 6.01 -9.55 0.06
CA LYS A 61 7.24 -9.01 0.63
C LYS A 61 7.59 -7.72 -0.10
N HIS A 62 8.11 -6.77 0.67
CA HIS A 62 8.60 -5.50 0.16
C HIS A 62 9.83 -5.73 -0.74
N ASN A 63 9.61 -5.87 -2.05
CA ASN A 63 10.67 -5.75 -3.04
C ASN A 63 10.50 -4.38 -3.71
N TYR A 64 11.57 -3.59 -3.63
CA TYR A 64 11.73 -2.21 -4.07
C TYR A 64 11.27 -1.93 -5.51
N ASN A 65 11.11 -2.96 -6.34
CA ASN A 65 10.75 -2.86 -7.76
C ASN A 65 9.38 -3.46 -8.16
N SER A 66 8.55 -3.97 -7.26
CA SER A 66 7.34 -4.70 -7.68
C SER A 66 6.10 -4.38 -6.86
N LEU A 67 5.53 -3.20 -7.11
CA LEU A 67 4.11 -2.96 -6.88
C LEU A 67 3.34 -3.42 -8.11
N PHE A 68 2.77 -4.62 -8.04
CA PHE A 68 1.82 -5.03 -9.07
C PHE A 68 0.41 -4.74 -8.59
N GLN A 69 -0.26 -3.91 -9.36
CA GLN A 69 -1.69 -3.65 -9.28
C GLN A 69 -2.45 -4.97 -9.51
N LYS A 70 -2.85 -5.64 -8.42
CA LYS A 70 -4.10 -6.40 -8.45
C LYS A 70 -5.21 -5.39 -8.14
N ASN A 71 -5.75 -4.82 -9.21
CA ASN A 71 -7.08 -4.23 -9.17
C ASN A 71 -8.07 -5.39 -8.99
N ALA A 72 -8.95 -5.26 -8.00
CA ALA A 72 -9.97 -6.21 -7.55
C ALA A 72 -9.46 -7.38 -6.69
#